data_AF-A0A834V1S4-F1
#
_entry.id   AF-A0A834V1S4-F1
#
_cell.length_a   1.000
_cell.length_b   1.000
_cell.length_c   1.000
_cell.angle_alpha   90.00
_cell.angle_beta   90.00
_cell.angle_gamma   90.00
#
_symmetry.space_group_name_H-M   'P 1'
#
loop_
_entity.id
_entity.type
_entity.pdbx_description
1 polymer ?
#
loop_
_entity_poly.entity_id
_entity_poly.type
_entity_poly.pdbx_seq_one_letter_code
_entity_poly.pdbx_strand_id
1 'polypeptide(L)'
;MGLAMEHRGAYSRAGDSPRGCWYYLRYFFLFVSLIQFLIILGLVLFMVYGNVHLSTESNLQATERRTEVLYSQVVGLSAAQVNLSKELNITARTKDNIMQMLLSARRELERINASFRQCHSERAIYFNNLKYMAAIILSEQECQEQLKQANKSCNALLYVWDQKAKALEMELAKEKVVCAQDKDGLVASKRMAEEQLAACSQVREQQQQERQLAQDRLQKVQALCLPLDKDKFETDLRNLWKDSIVSRSLETLSYNMGYPMISHPDVVSIRRACDQMPIIMSAKVEELARSLRAGIERVARENSDLQRQKLEAEQSLRASREAKEQVEKEARAREAKLQAGCTQQVQLALGEKAVLQRERDNLAKELAEKKQEVEQLKMQVDVRISALDTCLKAKSQSIPLPRPVGPVPQPQPQPIDPASLEEFKKRILESQRSPAGNPAVLSSG
;
A
#
# COMPACT_ATOMS: atom_id res chain seq x y z
N MET A 1 25.22 -26.40 152.63
CA MET A 1 26.18 -25.30 152.37
C MET A 1 25.39 -24.02 152.52
N GLY A 2 25.64 -23.10 153.45
CA GLY A 2 26.74 -22.88 154.35
C GLY A 2 26.66 -21.41 154.77
N LEU A 3 26.48 -21.17 156.08
CA LEU A 3 26.96 -20.04 156.90
C LEU A 3 26.49 -18.62 156.50
N ALA A 4 26.14 -17.69 157.41
CA ALA A 4 26.67 -17.38 158.74
C ALA A 4 25.55 -16.75 159.62
N MET A 5 25.35 -17.22 160.86
CA MET A 5 25.90 -16.68 162.13
C MET A 5 25.53 -15.21 162.38
N GLU A 6 24.61 -14.90 163.32
CA GLU A 6 24.68 -14.95 164.80
C GLU A 6 24.94 -13.54 165.38
N HIS A 7 24.07 -13.11 166.30
CA HIS A 7 24.36 -12.70 167.69
C HIS A 7 22.98 -12.44 168.36
N ARG A 8 22.44 -13.26 169.27
CA ARG A 8 22.94 -13.70 170.60
C ARG A 8 23.35 -12.48 171.44
N GLY A 9 22.85 -12.22 172.65
CA GLY A 9 22.00 -12.96 173.59
C GLY A 9 21.50 -11.98 174.66
N ALA A 10 20.54 -12.37 175.51
CA ALA A 10 20.79 -12.91 176.86
C ALA A 10 21.28 -11.81 177.83
N TYR A 11 20.73 -11.58 179.02
CA TYR A 11 20.42 -12.48 180.14
C TYR A 11 19.27 -11.84 180.97
N SER A 12 18.20 -12.52 181.36
CA SER A 12 18.09 -13.67 182.30
C SER A 12 18.39 -13.34 183.76
N ARG A 13 17.38 -13.68 184.59
CA ARG A 13 17.46 -14.23 185.96
C ARG A 13 17.89 -13.29 187.10
N ALA A 14 17.47 -13.48 188.35
CA ALA A 14 16.41 -14.26 189.02
C ALA A 14 16.58 -14.05 190.55
N GLY A 15 15.50 -14.28 191.31
CA GLY A 15 15.52 -14.62 192.74
C GLY A 15 15.49 -13.41 193.69
N ASP A 16 14.73 -13.38 194.80
CA ASP A 16 14.08 -14.47 195.53
C ASP A 16 13.00 -13.92 196.51
N SER A 17 12.12 -14.81 197.02
CA SER A 17 11.06 -14.61 198.06
C SER A 17 9.59 -14.44 197.59
N PRO A 18 8.58 -14.77 198.44
CA PRO A 18 7.69 -15.92 198.36
C PRO A 18 6.43 -15.72 197.48
N ARG A 19 5.78 -16.85 197.17
CA ARG A 19 4.75 -17.07 196.13
C ARG A 19 3.46 -16.23 196.27
N GLY A 20 2.91 -15.83 195.11
CA GLY A 20 1.54 -15.31 194.96
C GLY A 20 0.92 -15.64 193.58
N CYS A 21 -0.42 -15.81 193.56
CA CYS A 21 -1.34 -16.18 192.47
C CYS A 21 -1.27 -15.32 191.17
N TRP A 22 -0.33 -14.38 191.09
CA TRP A 22 -0.25 -13.38 190.03
C TRP A 22 0.61 -13.80 188.82
N TYR A 23 1.38 -14.88 188.93
CA TYR A 23 2.29 -15.34 187.88
C TYR A 23 1.57 -15.97 186.66
N TYR A 24 0.46 -16.70 186.86
CA TYR A 24 -0.24 -17.40 185.77
C TYR A 24 -1.09 -16.46 184.89
N LEU A 25 -1.60 -15.34 185.43
CA LEU A 25 -2.39 -14.36 184.66
C LEU A 25 -1.57 -13.66 183.56
N ARG A 26 -0.25 -13.49 183.78
CA ARG A 26 0.65 -12.86 182.80
C ARG A 26 0.87 -13.71 181.56
N TYR A 27 0.87 -15.05 181.70
CA TYR A 27 0.98 -15.97 180.55
C TYR A 27 -0.29 -16.01 179.71
N PHE A 28 -1.48 -16.00 180.34
CA PHE A 28 -2.75 -16.03 179.63
C PHE A 28 -2.92 -14.81 178.69
N PHE A 29 -2.58 -13.60 179.17
CA PHE A 29 -2.64 -12.39 178.34
C PHE A 29 -1.64 -12.41 177.18
N LEU A 30 -0.44 -12.97 177.38
CA LEU A 30 0.56 -13.13 176.32
C LEU A 30 0.08 -14.06 175.20
N PHE A 31 -0.55 -15.20 175.54
CA PHE A 31 -1.04 -16.14 174.53
C PHE A 31 -2.24 -15.60 173.74
N VAL A 32 -3.16 -14.87 174.38
CA VAL A 32 -4.30 -14.23 173.68
C VAL A 32 -3.82 -13.15 172.70
N SER A 33 -2.81 -12.36 173.09
CA SER A 33 -2.21 -11.35 172.22
C SER A 33 -1.50 -11.96 170.99
N LEU A 34 -0.80 -13.08 171.18
CA LEU A 34 -0.07 -13.77 170.12
C LEU A 34 -1.01 -14.38 169.06
N ILE A 35 -2.10 -15.01 169.50
CA ILE A 35 -3.10 -15.59 168.60
C ILE A 35 -3.78 -14.49 167.77
N GLN A 36 -4.11 -13.35 168.39
CA GLN A 36 -4.65 -12.19 167.65
C GLN A 36 -3.68 -11.66 166.58
N PHE A 37 -2.38 -11.58 166.88
CA PHE A 37 -1.40 -11.10 165.91
C PHE A 37 -1.25 -12.04 164.71
N LEU A 38 -1.23 -13.36 164.93
CA LEU A 38 -1.15 -14.37 163.86
C LEU A 38 -2.37 -14.34 162.92
N ILE A 39 -3.56 -14.06 163.45
CA ILE A 39 -4.78 -13.92 162.62
C ILE A 39 -4.70 -12.67 161.73
N ILE A 40 -4.28 -11.52 162.29
CA ILE A 40 -4.14 -10.27 161.52
C ILE A 40 -3.11 -10.44 160.40
N LEU A 41 -1.97 -11.06 160.69
CA LEU A 41 -0.92 -11.29 159.70
C LEU A 41 -1.38 -12.28 158.61
N GLY A 42 -2.13 -13.31 158.98
CA GLY A 42 -2.77 -14.25 158.04
C GLY A 42 -3.78 -13.57 157.10
N LEU A 43 -4.62 -12.65 157.60
CA LEU A 43 -5.58 -11.91 156.78
C LEU A 43 -4.92 -10.92 155.81
N VAL A 44 -3.85 -10.23 156.23
CA VAL A 44 -3.11 -9.29 155.36
C VAL A 44 -2.41 -10.02 154.22
N LEU A 45 -1.75 -11.15 154.48
CA LEU A 45 -1.11 -11.95 153.42
C LEU A 45 -2.12 -12.50 152.42
N PHE A 46 -3.31 -12.91 152.88
CA PHE A 46 -4.37 -13.34 151.98
C PHE A 46 -4.91 -12.18 151.12
N MET A 47 -4.98 -10.97 151.66
CA MET A 47 -5.44 -9.79 150.91
C MET A 47 -4.42 -9.30 149.88
N VAL A 48 -3.12 -9.36 150.20
CA VAL A 48 -2.05 -8.89 149.30
C VAL A 48 -1.72 -9.91 148.21
N TYR A 49 -1.74 -11.22 148.51
CA TYR A 49 -1.34 -12.26 147.55
C TYR A 49 -2.49 -13.11 147.00
N GLY A 50 -3.66 -13.13 147.65
CA GLY A 50 -4.80 -13.94 147.20
C GLY A 50 -5.51 -13.41 145.95
N ASN A 51 -5.34 -12.13 145.61
CA ASN A 51 -6.13 -11.47 144.56
C ASN A 51 -5.42 -11.29 143.20
N VAL A 52 -4.21 -11.85 143.05
CA VAL A 52 -3.39 -11.64 141.83
C VAL A 52 -3.86 -12.53 140.66
N HIS A 53 -4.47 -13.69 140.93
CA HIS A 53 -4.88 -14.65 139.89
C HIS A 53 -5.99 -14.14 138.96
N LEU A 54 -6.98 -13.39 139.48
CA LEU A 54 -8.10 -12.87 138.69
C LEU A 54 -7.67 -11.77 137.70
N SER A 55 -6.69 -10.92 138.08
CA SER A 55 -6.27 -9.80 137.23
C SER A 55 -5.33 -10.25 136.11
N THR A 56 -4.39 -11.17 136.37
CA THR A 56 -3.51 -11.72 135.33
C THR A 56 -4.26 -12.58 134.31
N GLU A 57 -5.25 -13.38 134.75
CA GLU A 57 -6.07 -14.18 133.84
C GLU A 57 -6.94 -13.30 132.93
N SER A 58 -7.51 -12.22 133.48
CA SER A 58 -8.32 -11.27 132.70
C SER A 58 -7.51 -10.52 131.62
N ASN A 59 -6.27 -10.13 131.94
CA ASN A 59 -5.38 -9.46 130.98
C ASN A 59 -4.87 -10.43 129.91
N LEU A 60 -4.56 -11.68 130.28
CA LEU A 60 -4.11 -12.70 129.33
C LEU A 60 -5.24 -13.07 128.36
N GLN A 61 -6.47 -13.24 128.86
CA GLN A 61 -7.66 -13.40 128.02
C GLN A 61 -7.92 -12.17 127.12
N ALA A 62 -7.67 -10.95 127.61
CA ALA A 62 -7.83 -9.75 126.81
C ALA A 62 -6.79 -9.65 125.68
N THR A 63 -5.55 -10.05 125.94
CA THR A 63 -4.51 -10.14 124.90
C THR A 63 -4.76 -11.27 123.92
N GLU A 64 -5.23 -12.43 124.38
CA GLU A 64 -5.59 -13.58 123.56
C GLU A 64 -6.73 -13.22 122.60
N ARG A 65 -7.80 -12.58 123.09
CA ARG A 65 -8.88 -12.05 122.24
C ARG A 65 -8.38 -11.03 121.23
N ARG A 66 -7.45 -10.14 121.59
CA ARG A 66 -6.86 -9.18 120.62
C ARG A 66 -6.00 -9.90 119.58
N THR A 67 -5.22 -10.91 119.97
CA THR A 67 -4.43 -11.70 119.03
C THR A 67 -5.32 -12.53 118.11
N GLU A 68 -6.43 -13.08 118.59
CA GLU A 68 -7.42 -13.78 117.75
C GLU A 68 -8.11 -12.81 116.78
N VAL A 69 -8.45 -11.60 117.23
CA VAL A 69 -9.04 -10.55 116.36
C VAL A 69 -8.02 -10.09 115.30
N LEU A 70 -6.76 -9.85 115.67
CA LEU A 70 -5.72 -9.49 114.71
C LEU A 70 -5.38 -10.64 113.77
N TYR A 71 -5.32 -11.87 114.27
CA TYR A 71 -5.06 -13.05 113.46
C TYR A 71 -6.20 -13.29 112.46
N SER A 72 -7.45 -13.22 112.89
CA SER A 72 -8.61 -13.31 111.99
C SER A 72 -8.64 -12.18 110.96
N GLN A 73 -8.26 -10.95 111.33
CA GLN A 73 -8.07 -9.84 110.38
C GLN A 73 -6.95 -10.11 109.38
N VAL A 74 -5.78 -10.59 109.82
CA VAL A 74 -4.65 -10.91 108.94
C VAL A 74 -5.00 -12.07 107.99
N VAL A 75 -5.69 -13.10 108.49
CA VAL A 75 -6.18 -14.21 107.66
C VAL A 75 -7.18 -13.69 106.63
N GLY A 76 -8.16 -12.86 107.05
CA GLY A 76 -9.13 -12.24 106.16
C GLY A 76 -8.50 -11.32 105.11
N LEU A 77 -7.52 -10.51 105.49
CA LEU A 77 -6.75 -9.66 104.58
C LEU A 77 -5.89 -10.50 103.62
N SER A 78 -5.27 -11.60 104.08
CA SER A 78 -4.51 -12.48 103.20
C SER A 78 -5.41 -13.20 102.18
N ALA A 79 -6.61 -13.62 102.60
CA ALA A 79 -7.61 -14.20 101.72
C ALA A 79 -8.10 -13.17 100.68
N ALA A 80 -8.35 -11.94 101.11
CA ALA A 80 -8.70 -10.83 100.21
C ALA A 80 -7.55 -10.53 99.23
N GLN A 81 -6.29 -10.50 99.69
CA GLN A 81 -5.11 -10.29 98.84
C GLN A 81 -4.97 -11.41 97.79
N VAL A 82 -5.11 -12.67 98.19
CA VAL A 82 -5.05 -13.82 97.26
C VAL A 82 -6.17 -13.72 96.24
N ASN A 83 -7.39 -13.39 96.67
CA ASN A 83 -8.54 -13.25 95.76
C ASN A 83 -8.34 -12.09 94.78
N LEU A 84 -7.87 -10.93 95.26
CA LEU A 84 -7.55 -9.77 94.41
C LEU A 84 -6.43 -10.10 93.41
N SER A 85 -5.40 -10.85 93.83
CA SER A 85 -4.31 -11.28 92.95
C SER A 85 -4.83 -12.20 91.84
N LYS A 86 -5.81 -13.06 92.16
CA LYS A 86 -6.44 -13.97 91.20
C LYS A 86 -7.28 -13.19 90.20
N GLU A 87 -8.09 -12.23 90.65
CA GLU A 87 -8.85 -11.33 89.77
C GLU A 87 -7.94 -10.49 88.87
N LEU A 88 -6.84 -9.96 89.40
CA LEU A 88 -5.84 -9.23 88.61
C LEU A 88 -5.19 -10.10 87.55
N ASN A 89 -4.84 -11.35 87.88
CA ASN A 89 -4.26 -12.29 86.91
C ASN A 89 -5.27 -12.68 85.81
N ILE A 90 -6.53 -12.90 86.18
CA ILE A 90 -7.60 -13.14 85.20
C ILE A 90 -7.76 -11.90 84.30
N THR A 91 -7.79 -10.70 84.88
CA THR A 91 -7.93 -9.44 84.15
C THR A 91 -6.72 -9.16 83.24
N ALA A 92 -5.51 -9.50 83.67
CA ALA A 92 -4.31 -9.38 82.85
C ALA A 92 -4.37 -10.33 81.63
N ARG A 93 -4.78 -11.59 81.84
CA ARG A 93 -4.94 -12.56 80.75
C ARG A 93 -6.04 -12.16 79.77
N THR A 94 -7.17 -11.65 80.25
CA THR A 94 -8.24 -11.17 79.36
C THR A 94 -7.77 -9.95 78.56
N LYS A 95 -7.03 -9.03 79.17
CA LYS A 95 -6.39 -7.92 78.46
C LYS A 95 -5.43 -8.41 77.37
N ASP A 96 -4.57 -9.36 77.66
CA ASP A 96 -3.62 -9.91 76.67
C ASP A 96 -4.34 -10.60 75.51
N ASN A 97 -5.38 -11.37 75.81
CA ASN A 97 -6.22 -12.00 74.79
C ASN A 97 -6.95 -10.97 73.91
N ILE A 98 -7.51 -9.91 74.52
CA ILE A 98 -8.15 -8.82 73.78
C ILE A 98 -7.12 -8.10 72.90
N MET A 99 -5.92 -7.85 73.40
CA MET A 99 -4.86 -7.20 72.63
C MET A 99 -4.41 -8.07 71.46
N GLN A 100 -4.31 -9.39 71.65
CA GLN A 100 -4.02 -10.33 70.58
C GLN A 100 -5.13 -10.35 69.51
N MET A 101 -6.40 -10.35 69.93
CA MET A 101 -7.55 -10.27 69.01
C MET A 101 -7.58 -8.95 68.22
N LEU A 102 -7.25 -7.84 68.87
CA LEU A 102 -7.16 -6.53 68.22
C LEU A 102 -6.07 -6.54 67.13
N LEU A 103 -4.91 -7.12 67.43
CA LEU A 103 -3.82 -7.25 66.47
C LEU A 103 -4.19 -8.17 65.29
N SER A 104 -4.88 -9.30 65.53
CA SER A 104 -5.36 -10.15 64.44
C SER A 104 -6.41 -9.45 63.58
N ALA A 105 -7.36 -8.74 64.19
CA ALA A 105 -8.39 -7.99 63.47
C ALA A 105 -7.77 -6.88 62.61
N ARG A 106 -6.73 -6.20 63.11
CA ARG A 106 -5.99 -5.20 62.33
C ARG A 106 -5.29 -5.82 61.12
N ARG A 107 -4.66 -6.98 61.25
CA ARG A 107 -4.03 -7.68 60.12
C ARG A 107 -5.06 -8.12 59.08
N GLU A 108 -6.21 -8.62 59.51
CA GLU A 108 -7.29 -8.98 58.59
C GLU A 108 -7.85 -7.74 57.87
N LEU A 109 -8.01 -6.61 58.58
CA LEU A 109 -8.42 -5.35 57.96
C LEU A 109 -7.40 -4.88 56.90
N GLU A 110 -6.10 -4.96 57.20
CA GLU A 110 -5.04 -4.62 56.24
C GLU A 110 -5.07 -5.56 55.02
N ARG A 111 -5.31 -6.86 55.23
CA ARG A 111 -5.44 -7.86 54.16
C ARG A 111 -6.64 -7.60 53.25
N ILE A 112 -7.80 -7.30 53.84
CA ILE A 112 -9.02 -6.96 53.11
C ILE A 112 -8.84 -5.65 52.34
N ASN A 113 -8.17 -4.66 52.92
CA ASN A 113 -7.92 -3.39 52.24
C ASN A 113 -6.95 -3.57 51.05
N ALA A 114 -5.94 -4.41 51.19
CA ALA A 114 -5.03 -4.76 50.09
C ALA A 114 -5.77 -5.47 48.94
N SER A 115 -6.60 -6.48 49.23
CA SER A 115 -7.38 -7.18 48.21
C SER A 115 -8.43 -6.27 47.55
N PHE A 116 -9.05 -5.37 48.31
CA PHE A 116 -9.98 -4.38 47.77
C PHE A 116 -9.29 -3.44 46.77
N ARG A 117 -8.09 -2.93 47.10
CA ARG A 117 -7.31 -2.09 46.19
C ARG A 117 -6.92 -2.83 44.91
N GLN A 118 -6.52 -4.10 45.05
CA GLN A 118 -6.22 -4.95 43.89
C GLN A 118 -7.46 -5.13 43.01
N CYS A 119 -8.60 -5.54 43.58
CA CYS A 119 -9.85 -5.71 42.84
C CYS A 119 -10.30 -4.42 42.14
N HIS A 120 -10.15 -3.27 42.82
CA HIS A 120 -10.44 -1.97 42.21
C HIS A 120 -9.54 -1.67 41.01
N SER A 121 -8.24 -1.97 41.12
CA SER A 121 -7.29 -1.79 40.01
C SER A 121 -7.59 -2.72 38.83
N GLU A 122 -7.91 -3.98 39.10
CA GLU A 122 -8.30 -4.96 38.08
C GLU A 122 -9.59 -4.53 37.37
N ARG A 123 -10.59 -4.06 38.13
CA ARG A 123 -11.84 -3.53 37.55
C ARG A 123 -11.59 -2.36 36.60
N ALA A 124 -10.69 -1.45 36.95
CA ALA A 124 -10.32 -0.33 36.07
C ALA A 124 -9.64 -0.82 34.78
N ILE A 125 -8.75 -1.82 34.88
CA ILE A 125 -8.12 -2.45 33.71
C ILE A 125 -9.17 -3.12 32.81
N TYR A 126 -10.08 -3.91 33.37
CA TYR A 126 -11.16 -4.55 32.61
C TYR A 126 -12.04 -3.52 31.90
N PHE A 127 -12.39 -2.41 32.57
CA PHE A 127 -13.19 -1.36 31.96
C PHE A 127 -12.47 -0.67 30.80
N ASN A 128 -11.16 -0.44 30.91
CA ASN A 128 -10.37 0.07 29.79
C ASN A 128 -10.24 -0.93 28.64
N ASN A 129 -10.01 -2.21 28.95
CA ASN A 129 -9.94 -3.27 27.93
C ASN A 129 -11.25 -3.40 27.16
N LEU A 130 -12.40 -3.30 27.85
CA LEU A 130 -13.72 -3.28 27.21
C LEU A 130 -13.87 -2.11 26.23
N LYS A 131 -13.38 -0.92 26.58
CA LYS A 131 -13.39 0.24 25.67
C LYS A 131 -12.51 0.01 24.44
N TYR A 132 -11.30 -0.55 24.62
CA TYR A 132 -10.43 -0.88 23.50
C TYR A 132 -11.06 -1.93 22.59
N MET A 133 -11.65 -2.98 23.17
CA MET A 133 -12.32 -4.03 22.40
C MET A 133 -13.50 -3.48 21.59
N ALA A 134 -14.31 -2.60 22.18
CA ALA A 134 -15.39 -1.93 21.45
C ALA A 134 -14.85 -1.05 20.30
N ALA A 135 -13.77 -0.31 20.52
CA ALA A 135 -13.13 0.50 19.47
C ALA A 135 -12.55 -0.36 18.33
N ILE A 136 -11.93 -1.49 18.66
CA ILE A 136 -11.41 -2.45 17.66
C ILE A 136 -12.55 -3.00 16.81
N ILE A 137 -13.64 -3.46 17.44
CA ILE A 137 -14.81 -3.99 16.73
C ILE A 137 -15.40 -2.95 15.76
N LEU A 138 -15.54 -1.70 16.21
CA LEU A 138 -16.05 -0.63 15.35
C LEU A 138 -15.10 -0.34 14.18
N SER A 139 -13.78 -0.28 14.43
CA SER A 139 -12.79 -0.07 13.36
C SER A 139 -12.75 -1.22 12.35
N GLU A 140 -12.94 -2.46 12.80
CA GLU A 140 -13.00 -3.64 11.94
C GLU A 140 -14.25 -3.61 11.06
N GLN A 141 -15.40 -3.20 11.63
CA GLN A 141 -16.65 -3.00 10.87
C GLN A 141 -16.49 -1.93 9.79
N GLU A 142 -15.89 -0.79 10.12
CA GLU A 142 -15.61 0.28 9.14
C GLU A 142 -14.67 -0.20 8.04
N CYS A 143 -13.59 -0.90 8.39
CA CYS A 143 -12.67 -1.49 7.42
C CYS A 143 -13.39 -2.49 6.49
N GLN A 144 -14.27 -3.32 7.04
CA GLN A 144 -15.02 -4.32 6.28
C GLN A 144 -15.98 -3.66 5.29
N GLU A 145 -16.66 -2.58 5.68
CA GLU A 145 -17.55 -1.82 4.78
C GLU A 145 -16.76 -1.08 3.69
N GLN A 146 -15.63 -0.46 4.03
CA GLN A 146 -14.75 0.16 3.05
C GLN A 146 -14.23 -0.87 2.02
N LEU A 147 -13.84 -2.06 2.48
CA LEU A 147 -13.42 -3.15 1.59
C LEU A 147 -14.56 -3.59 0.66
N LYS A 148 -15.78 -3.75 1.17
CA LYS A 148 -16.96 -4.09 0.35
C LYS A 148 -17.21 -3.01 -0.71
N GLN A 149 -17.10 -1.74 -0.35
CA GLN A 149 -17.31 -0.63 -1.27
C GLN A 149 -16.21 -0.53 -2.33
N ALA A 150 -14.95 -0.71 -1.93
CA ALA A 150 -13.81 -0.78 -2.85
C ALA A 150 -13.96 -1.96 -3.83
N ASN A 151 -14.42 -3.12 -3.35
CA ASN A 151 -14.64 -4.30 -4.19
C ASN A 151 -15.78 -4.08 -5.21
N LYS A 152 -16.87 -3.41 -4.81
CA LYS A 152 -17.93 -2.97 -5.74
C LYS A 152 -17.38 -2.03 -6.82
N SER A 153 -16.54 -1.07 -6.44
CA SER A 153 -15.89 -0.15 -7.37
C SER A 153 -14.96 -0.89 -8.35
N CYS A 154 -14.16 -1.84 -7.85
CA CYS A 154 -13.29 -2.69 -8.67
C CYS A 154 -14.09 -3.51 -9.70
N ASN A 155 -15.18 -4.15 -9.28
CA ASN A 155 -16.05 -4.90 -10.19
C ASN A 155 -16.70 -4.01 -11.26
N ALA A 156 -17.11 -2.79 -10.89
CA ALA A 156 -17.64 -1.82 -11.85
C ALA A 156 -16.57 -1.40 -12.87
N LEU A 157 -15.33 -1.14 -12.43
CA LEU A 157 -14.20 -0.85 -13.32
C LEU A 157 -13.91 -2.03 -14.25
N LEU A 158 -13.87 -3.26 -13.74
CA LEU A 158 -13.67 -4.47 -14.56
C LEU A 158 -14.72 -4.58 -15.66
N TYR A 159 -15.99 -4.28 -15.36
CA TYR A 159 -17.05 -4.26 -16.36
C TYR A 159 -16.84 -3.18 -17.43
N VAL A 160 -16.43 -1.97 -17.05
CA VAL A 160 -16.12 -0.89 -17.99
C VAL A 160 -14.94 -1.27 -18.89
N TRP A 161 -13.89 -1.88 -18.34
CA TRP A 161 -12.73 -2.35 -19.10
C TRP A 161 -13.11 -3.47 -20.07
N ASP A 162 -13.96 -4.42 -19.67
CA ASP A 162 -14.48 -5.48 -20.54
C ASP A 162 -15.31 -4.91 -21.70
N GLN A 163 -16.17 -3.92 -21.43
CA GLN A 163 -16.91 -3.22 -22.48
C GLN A 163 -15.98 -2.48 -23.46
N LYS A 164 -14.95 -1.79 -22.95
CA LYS A 164 -13.95 -1.11 -23.80
C LYS A 164 -13.15 -2.10 -24.65
N ALA A 165 -12.76 -3.24 -24.07
CA ALA A 165 -12.06 -4.29 -24.80
C ALA A 165 -12.91 -4.82 -25.96
N LYS A 166 -14.17 -5.15 -25.71
CA LYS A 166 -15.12 -5.60 -26.74
C LYS A 166 -15.36 -4.54 -27.82
N ALA A 167 -15.44 -3.27 -27.44
CA ALA A 167 -15.58 -2.16 -28.39
C ALA A 167 -14.35 -2.05 -29.31
N LEU A 168 -13.14 -2.12 -28.75
CA LEU A 168 -11.89 -2.10 -29.51
C LEU A 168 -11.74 -3.33 -30.42
N GLU A 169 -12.18 -4.50 -29.96
CA GLU A 169 -12.20 -5.71 -30.79
C GLU A 169 -13.14 -5.56 -32.00
N MET A 170 -14.31 -4.95 -31.80
CA MET A 170 -15.24 -4.64 -32.90
C MET A 170 -14.66 -3.61 -33.88
N GLU A 171 -14.04 -2.54 -33.39
CA GLU A 171 -13.39 -1.54 -34.25
C GLU A 171 -12.22 -2.15 -35.03
N LEU A 172 -11.37 -2.97 -34.39
CA LEU A 172 -10.29 -3.69 -35.07
C LEU A 172 -10.83 -4.63 -36.16
N ALA A 173 -11.95 -5.30 -35.91
CA ALA A 173 -12.58 -6.15 -36.92
C ALA A 173 -13.10 -5.32 -38.12
N LYS A 174 -13.70 -4.16 -37.87
CA LYS A 174 -14.13 -3.23 -38.95
C LYS A 174 -12.94 -2.72 -39.77
N GLU A 175 -11.88 -2.26 -39.11
CA GLU A 175 -10.67 -1.78 -39.79
C GLU A 175 -10.01 -2.87 -40.63
N LYS A 176 -9.99 -4.12 -40.15
CA LYS A 176 -9.49 -5.27 -40.94
C LYS A 176 -10.30 -5.49 -42.22
N VAL A 177 -11.62 -5.34 -42.17
CA VAL A 177 -12.49 -5.48 -43.35
C VAL A 177 -12.22 -4.34 -44.34
N VAL A 178 -12.13 -3.10 -43.87
CA VAL A 178 -11.82 -1.94 -44.73
C VAL A 178 -10.45 -2.10 -45.37
N CYS A 179 -9.42 -2.47 -44.59
CA CYS A 179 -8.07 -2.69 -45.10
C CYS A 179 -8.03 -3.83 -46.15
N ALA A 180 -8.81 -4.89 -45.96
CA ALA A 180 -8.93 -5.96 -46.96
C ALA A 180 -9.58 -5.45 -48.25
N GLN A 181 -10.66 -4.66 -48.15
CA GLN A 181 -11.31 -4.05 -49.31
C GLN A 181 -10.38 -3.09 -50.06
N ASP A 182 -9.66 -2.24 -49.35
CA ASP A 182 -8.69 -1.31 -49.94
C ASP A 182 -7.56 -2.05 -50.65
N LYS A 183 -7.06 -3.13 -50.03
CA LYS A 183 -6.05 -4.00 -50.64
C LYS A 183 -6.57 -4.60 -51.95
N ASP A 184 -7.77 -5.16 -51.95
CA ASP A 184 -8.36 -5.76 -53.15
C ASP A 184 -8.61 -4.71 -54.24
N GLY A 185 -9.05 -3.51 -53.86
CA GLY A 185 -9.21 -2.35 -54.76
C GLY A 185 -7.89 -1.88 -55.37
N LEU A 186 -6.81 -1.83 -54.59
CA LEU A 186 -5.46 -1.53 -55.09
C LEU A 186 -4.94 -2.61 -56.03
N VAL A 187 -5.16 -3.90 -55.71
CA VAL A 187 -4.77 -5.02 -56.58
C VAL A 187 -5.52 -4.97 -57.90
N ALA A 188 -6.83 -4.70 -57.88
CA ALA A 188 -7.62 -4.53 -59.11
C ALA A 188 -7.13 -3.34 -59.94
N SER A 189 -6.89 -2.19 -59.30
CA SER A 189 -6.38 -0.98 -59.96
C SER A 189 -5.00 -1.22 -60.58
N LYS A 190 -4.12 -1.95 -59.89
CA LYS A 190 -2.81 -2.35 -60.40
C LYS A 190 -2.94 -3.20 -61.67
N ARG A 191 -3.81 -4.23 -61.66
CA ARG A 191 -4.03 -5.09 -62.84
C ARG A 191 -4.52 -4.29 -64.03
N MET A 192 -5.49 -3.40 -63.82
CA MET A 192 -6.00 -2.51 -64.88
C MET A 192 -4.90 -1.61 -65.46
N ALA A 193 -4.03 -1.06 -64.61
CA ALA A 193 -2.90 -0.23 -65.07
C ALA A 193 -1.85 -1.05 -65.85
N GLU A 194 -1.58 -2.29 -65.43
CA GLU A 194 -0.69 -3.22 -66.14
C GLU A 194 -1.25 -3.62 -67.51
N GLU A 195 -2.56 -3.89 -67.61
CA GLU A 195 -3.24 -4.17 -68.87
C GLU A 195 -3.21 -2.96 -69.82
N GLN A 196 -3.47 -1.75 -69.31
CA GLN A 196 -3.36 -0.52 -70.10
C GLN A 196 -1.93 -0.26 -70.58
N LEU A 197 -0.93 -0.53 -69.75
CA LEU A 197 0.48 -0.43 -70.13
C LEU A 197 0.83 -1.43 -71.25
N ALA A 198 0.37 -2.68 -71.13
CA ALA A 198 0.56 -3.70 -72.15
C ALA A 198 -0.09 -3.29 -73.49
N ALA A 199 -1.34 -2.83 -73.47
CA ALA A 199 -2.02 -2.32 -74.67
C ALA A 199 -1.28 -1.13 -75.30
N CYS A 200 -0.82 -0.17 -74.49
CA CYS A 200 -0.04 0.97 -74.96
C CYS A 200 1.28 0.54 -75.61
N SER A 201 1.95 -0.48 -75.04
CA SER A 201 3.18 -1.03 -75.61
C SER A 201 2.96 -1.68 -76.98
N GLN A 202 1.87 -2.43 -77.15
CA GLN A 202 1.51 -3.05 -78.43
C GLN A 202 1.20 -2.01 -79.50
N VAL A 203 0.42 -0.97 -79.16
CA VAL A 203 0.12 0.14 -80.10
C VAL A 203 1.40 0.86 -80.52
N ARG A 204 2.34 1.06 -79.59
CA ARG A 204 3.63 1.68 -79.90
C ARG A 204 4.47 0.84 -80.85
N GLU A 205 4.51 -0.47 -80.67
CA GLU A 205 5.21 -1.40 -81.56
C GLU A 205 4.58 -1.42 -82.97
N GLN A 206 3.24 -1.48 -83.04
CA GLN A 206 2.51 -1.39 -84.31
C GLN A 206 2.81 -0.09 -85.05
N GLN A 207 2.76 1.05 -84.35
CA GLN A 207 3.06 2.35 -84.92
C GLN A 207 4.52 2.44 -85.41
N GLN A 208 5.47 1.82 -84.70
CA GLN A 208 6.86 1.74 -85.16
C GLN A 208 6.99 0.91 -86.44
N GLN A 209 6.31 -0.24 -86.54
CA GLN A 209 6.30 -1.07 -87.74
C GLN A 209 5.68 -0.33 -88.93
N GLU A 210 4.53 0.32 -88.75
CA GLU A 210 3.87 1.12 -89.78
C GLU A 210 4.78 2.25 -90.27
N ARG A 211 5.49 2.92 -89.35
CA ARG A 211 6.44 3.98 -89.69
C ARG A 211 7.61 3.46 -90.52
N GLN A 212 8.16 2.30 -90.18
CA GLN A 212 9.22 1.66 -90.97
C GLN A 212 8.72 1.33 -92.38
N LEU A 213 7.53 0.72 -92.51
CA LEU A 213 6.92 0.42 -93.80
C LEU A 213 6.66 1.68 -94.63
N ALA A 214 6.20 2.76 -94.00
CA ALA A 214 6.00 4.05 -94.65
C ALA A 214 7.33 4.67 -95.12
N GLN A 215 8.39 4.59 -94.30
CA GLN A 215 9.73 5.03 -94.67
C GLN A 215 10.31 4.23 -95.84
N ASP A 216 10.17 2.90 -95.84
CA ASP A 216 10.63 2.04 -96.94
C ASP A 216 9.89 2.35 -98.25
N ARG A 217 8.57 2.57 -98.17
CA ARG A 217 7.78 3.00 -99.33
C ARG A 217 8.21 4.38 -99.84
N LEU A 218 8.45 5.33 -98.93
CA LEU A 218 8.93 6.67 -99.29
C LEU A 218 10.29 6.61 -99.96
N GLN A 219 11.24 5.81 -99.45
CA GLN A 219 12.55 5.62 -100.08
C GLN A 219 12.43 5.02 -101.49
N LYS A 220 11.55 4.03 -101.69
CA LYS A 220 11.27 3.47 -103.02
C LYS A 220 10.71 4.52 -103.98
N VAL A 221 9.77 5.35 -103.53
CA VAL A 221 9.21 6.44 -104.35
C VAL A 221 10.28 7.49 -104.65
N GLN A 222 11.08 7.91 -103.66
CA GLN A 222 12.18 8.84 -103.88
C GLN A 222 13.18 8.30 -104.91
N ALA A 223 13.57 7.03 -104.82
CA ALA A 223 14.46 6.39 -105.79
C ALA A 223 13.89 6.38 -107.23
N LEU A 224 12.57 6.21 -107.37
CA LEU A 224 11.89 6.19 -108.67
C LEU A 224 11.60 7.58 -109.23
N CYS A 225 11.37 8.59 -108.39
CA CYS A 225 10.96 9.94 -108.80
C CYS A 225 12.13 10.94 -108.92
N LEU A 226 13.24 10.75 -108.20
CA LEU A 226 14.44 11.60 -108.31
C LEU A 226 15.08 11.69 -109.73
N PRO A 227 15.02 10.66 -110.61
CA PRO A 227 15.59 10.76 -111.95
C PRO A 227 14.68 11.40 -113.01
N LEU A 228 13.42 11.73 -112.69
CA LEU A 228 12.50 12.37 -113.66
C LEU A 228 12.74 13.88 -113.75
N ASP A 229 13.69 14.25 -114.59
CA ASP A 229 13.88 15.63 -115.05
C ASP A 229 12.89 15.94 -116.19
N LYS A 230 11.96 16.86 -115.95
CA LYS A 230 10.88 17.24 -116.87
C LYS A 230 11.45 17.73 -118.21
N ASP A 231 12.47 18.58 -118.16
CA ASP A 231 13.03 19.22 -119.35
C ASP A 231 13.80 18.20 -120.19
N LYS A 232 14.47 17.26 -119.52
CA LYS A 232 15.14 16.14 -120.17
C LYS A 232 14.16 15.18 -120.84
N PHE A 233 13.07 14.83 -120.17
CA PHE A 233 12.05 13.92 -120.72
C PHE A 233 11.29 14.51 -121.91
N GLU A 234 10.91 15.80 -121.85
CA GLU A 234 10.31 16.50 -122.99
C GLU A 234 11.28 16.58 -124.19
N THR A 235 12.57 16.79 -123.92
CA THR A 235 13.61 16.81 -124.95
C THR A 235 13.80 15.42 -125.57
N ASP A 236 13.86 14.36 -124.77
CA ASP A 236 14.00 12.98 -125.23
C ASP A 236 12.79 12.51 -126.06
N LEU A 237 11.55 12.86 -125.65
CA LEU A 237 10.34 12.56 -126.43
C LEU A 237 10.33 13.26 -127.80
N ARG A 238 10.75 14.53 -127.85
CA ARG A 238 10.87 15.27 -129.12
C ARG A 238 11.94 14.67 -130.02
N ASN A 239 13.06 14.22 -129.44
CA ASN A 239 14.13 13.56 -130.19
C ASN A 239 13.69 12.19 -130.72
N LEU A 240 13.07 11.35 -129.88
CA LEU A 240 12.51 10.06 -130.28
C LEU A 240 11.43 10.19 -131.35
N TRP A 241 10.59 11.23 -131.28
CA TRP A 241 9.61 11.50 -132.34
C TRP A 241 10.28 11.86 -133.66
N LYS A 242 11.28 12.76 -133.65
CA LYS A 242 12.07 13.11 -134.85
C LYS A 242 12.78 11.89 -135.44
N ASP A 243 13.28 11.00 -134.60
CA ASP A 243 13.95 9.76 -135.02
C ASP A 243 12.99 8.62 -135.38
N SER A 244 11.70 8.79 -135.11
CA SER A 244 10.70 7.76 -135.41
C SER A 244 10.56 7.56 -136.92
N ILE A 245 10.31 6.30 -137.30
CA ILE A 245 10.01 5.93 -138.68
C ILE A 245 8.81 6.72 -139.20
N VAL A 246 7.86 7.07 -138.33
CA VAL A 246 6.67 7.87 -138.67
C VAL A 246 7.06 9.29 -139.12
N SER A 247 7.89 10.00 -138.34
CA SER A 247 8.36 11.35 -138.71
C SER A 247 9.22 11.34 -139.98
N ARG A 248 10.17 10.40 -140.07
CA ARG A 248 11.04 10.25 -141.25
C ARG A 248 10.26 9.89 -142.53
N SER A 249 9.24 9.04 -142.41
CA SER A 249 8.38 8.67 -143.54
C SER A 249 7.52 9.85 -144.01
N LEU A 250 7.02 10.66 -143.06
CA LEU A 250 6.26 11.89 -143.37
C LEU A 250 7.12 12.98 -144.04
N GLU A 251 8.39 13.13 -143.63
CA GLU A 251 9.34 14.04 -144.30
C GLU A 251 9.70 13.57 -145.71
N THR A 252 9.91 12.26 -145.90
CA THR A 252 10.23 11.67 -147.21
C THR A 252 9.07 11.80 -148.20
N LEU A 253 7.82 11.68 -147.71
CA LEU A 253 6.60 11.97 -148.49
C LEU A 253 6.50 13.44 -148.90
N SER A 254 7.13 14.36 -148.17
CA SER A 254 7.11 15.81 -148.45
C SER A 254 8.12 16.24 -149.52
N TYR A 255 9.25 15.54 -149.67
CA TYR A 255 10.29 15.91 -150.64
C TYR A 255 10.07 15.32 -152.04
N ASN A 256 9.29 14.24 -152.16
CA ASN A 256 9.01 13.59 -153.46
C ASN A 256 7.79 14.17 -154.21
N MET A 257 7.16 15.24 -153.73
CA MET A 257 5.98 15.87 -154.35
C MET A 257 6.25 17.32 -154.77
N GLY A 258 7.02 17.46 -155.85
CA GLY A 258 7.28 18.73 -156.54
C GLY A 258 6.27 19.09 -157.64
N TYR A 259 4.98 18.75 -157.51
CA TYR A 259 3.93 19.12 -158.47
C TYR A 259 2.60 19.55 -157.79
N PRO A 260 1.87 20.58 -158.27
CA PRO A 260 0.92 21.33 -157.47
C PRO A 260 -0.58 20.99 -157.69
N MET A 261 -0.97 19.73 -157.94
CA MET A 261 -2.38 19.44 -158.29
C MET A 261 -3.07 18.23 -157.64
N ILE A 262 -2.45 17.43 -156.77
CA ILE A 262 -3.17 16.34 -156.07
C ILE A 262 -2.70 16.23 -154.62
N SER A 263 -3.29 17.05 -153.75
CA SER A 263 -3.20 16.85 -152.29
C SER A 263 -4.45 16.09 -151.84
N HIS A 264 -4.34 14.78 -151.65
CA HIS A 264 -5.44 14.00 -151.07
C HIS A 264 -5.73 14.50 -149.64
N PRO A 265 -6.99 14.84 -149.29
CA PRO A 265 -7.35 15.34 -147.96
C PRO A 265 -6.92 14.41 -146.82
N ASP A 266 -6.89 13.11 -147.08
CA ASP A 266 -6.58 12.07 -146.09
C ASP A 266 -5.09 12.00 -145.71
N VAL A 267 -4.18 12.33 -146.63
CA VAL A 267 -2.73 12.36 -146.33
C VAL A 267 -2.38 13.58 -145.50
N VAL A 268 -3.03 14.72 -145.78
CA VAL A 268 -2.85 15.96 -145.02
C VAL A 268 -3.49 15.84 -143.62
N SER A 269 -4.61 15.13 -143.47
CA SER A 269 -5.23 14.88 -142.17
C SER A 269 -4.42 13.91 -141.30
N ILE A 270 -3.88 12.84 -141.89
CA ILE A 270 -2.97 11.90 -141.20
C ILE A 270 -1.68 12.62 -140.78
N ARG A 271 -1.11 13.48 -141.63
CA ARG A 271 0.06 14.29 -141.28
C ARG A 271 -0.22 15.22 -140.12
N ARG A 272 -1.34 15.97 -140.15
CA ARG A 272 -1.74 16.84 -139.02
C ARG A 272 -1.96 16.06 -137.73
N ALA A 273 -2.57 14.87 -137.79
CA ALA A 273 -2.78 14.02 -136.62
C ALA A 273 -1.44 13.51 -136.05
N CYS A 274 -0.49 13.13 -136.91
CA CYS A 274 0.84 12.70 -136.49
C CYS A 274 1.66 13.88 -135.93
N ASP A 275 1.67 15.03 -136.58
CA ASP A 275 2.38 16.24 -136.11
C ASP A 275 1.83 16.76 -134.77
N GLN A 276 0.56 16.48 -134.47
CA GLN A 276 -0.07 16.77 -133.18
C GLN A 276 0.26 15.75 -132.09
N MET A 277 0.78 14.56 -132.44
CA MET A 277 1.01 13.49 -131.47
C MET A 277 2.01 13.86 -130.36
N PRO A 278 3.16 14.53 -130.63
CA PRO A 278 4.02 15.03 -129.57
C PRO A 278 3.34 16.01 -128.62
N ILE A 279 2.43 16.84 -129.15
CA ILE A 279 1.66 17.81 -128.36
C ILE A 279 0.64 17.08 -127.47
N ILE A 280 -0.06 16.07 -128.02
CA ILE A 280 -1.00 15.23 -127.27
C ILE A 280 -0.28 14.43 -126.17
N MET A 281 0.88 13.84 -126.49
CA MET A 281 1.69 13.12 -125.50
C MET A 281 2.21 14.06 -124.40
N SER A 282 2.67 15.25 -124.76
CA SER A 282 3.08 16.30 -123.80
C SER A 282 1.91 16.71 -122.91
N ALA A 283 0.72 16.93 -123.47
CA ALA A 283 -0.47 17.30 -122.71
C ALA A 283 -0.90 16.19 -121.72
N LYS A 284 -0.77 14.92 -122.11
CA LYS A 284 -1.04 13.77 -121.22
C LYS A 284 0.00 13.64 -120.10
N VAL A 285 1.27 13.91 -120.39
CA VAL A 285 2.33 13.96 -119.38
C VAL A 285 2.09 15.12 -118.41
N GLU A 286 1.66 16.29 -118.89
CA GLU A 286 1.28 17.41 -118.03
C GLU A 286 0.05 17.12 -117.16
N GLU A 287 -0.94 16.38 -117.68
CA GLU A 287 -2.08 15.92 -116.90
C GLU A 287 -1.65 14.97 -115.77
N LEU A 288 -0.77 14.01 -116.07
CA LEU A 288 -0.18 13.13 -115.06
C LEU A 288 0.68 13.91 -114.06
N ALA A 289 1.46 14.89 -114.49
CA ALA A 289 2.26 15.73 -113.61
C ALA A 289 1.40 16.60 -112.69
N ARG A 290 0.28 17.14 -113.18
CA ARG A 290 -0.71 17.86 -112.35
C ARG A 290 -1.36 16.93 -111.32
N SER A 291 -1.73 15.72 -111.73
CA SER A 291 -2.27 14.71 -110.82
C SER A 291 -1.26 14.31 -109.72
N LEU A 292 0.01 14.09 -110.11
CA LEU A 292 1.10 13.79 -109.18
C LEU A 292 1.35 14.95 -108.20
N ARG A 293 1.36 16.20 -108.70
CA ARG A 293 1.51 17.40 -107.85
C ARG A 293 0.39 17.51 -106.82
N ALA A 294 -0.86 17.29 -107.24
CA ALA A 294 -1.99 17.26 -106.31
C ALA A 294 -1.86 16.12 -105.27
N GLY A 295 -1.29 14.97 -105.65
CA GLY A 295 -0.92 13.89 -104.73
C GLY A 295 0.15 14.30 -103.72
N ILE A 296 1.23 14.95 -104.17
CA ILE A 296 2.31 15.46 -103.31
C ILE A 296 1.78 16.51 -102.34
N GLU A 297 0.96 17.45 -102.81
CA GLU A 297 0.34 18.48 -101.96
C GLU A 297 -0.57 17.88 -100.89
N ARG A 298 -1.35 16.83 -101.23
CA ARG A 298 -2.17 16.10 -100.26
C ARG A 298 -1.31 15.45 -99.18
N VAL A 299 -0.26 14.74 -99.56
CA VAL A 299 0.67 14.10 -98.62
C VAL A 299 1.41 15.15 -97.77
N ALA A 300 1.76 16.31 -98.33
CA ALA A 300 2.39 17.38 -97.59
C ALA A 300 1.46 17.96 -96.51
N ARG A 301 0.16 18.13 -96.82
CA ARG A 301 -0.86 18.54 -95.83
C ARG A 301 -1.04 17.49 -94.74
N GLU A 302 -1.21 16.22 -95.11
CA GLU A 302 -1.31 15.11 -94.15
C GLU A 302 -0.07 15.03 -93.23
N ASN A 303 1.13 15.24 -93.77
CA ASN A 303 2.36 15.25 -92.98
C ASN A 303 2.41 16.44 -92.01
N SER A 304 1.93 17.62 -92.42
CA SER A 304 1.83 18.78 -91.51
C SER A 304 0.81 18.55 -90.39
N ASP A 305 -0.32 17.90 -90.69
CA ASP A 305 -1.32 17.53 -89.67
C ASP A 305 -0.78 16.48 -88.71
N LEU A 306 -0.06 15.46 -89.20
CA LEU A 306 0.60 14.46 -88.38
C LEU A 306 1.70 15.09 -87.48
N GLN A 307 2.45 16.07 -87.98
CA GLN A 307 3.43 16.80 -87.16
C GLN A 307 2.75 17.59 -86.03
N ARG A 308 1.60 18.21 -86.31
CA ARG A 308 0.81 18.90 -85.29
C ARG A 308 0.30 17.93 -84.22
N GLN A 309 -0.32 16.82 -84.62
CA GLN A 309 -0.77 15.77 -83.70
C GLN A 309 0.37 15.18 -82.86
N LYS A 310 1.56 15.00 -83.47
CA LYS A 310 2.75 14.55 -82.76
C LYS A 310 3.16 15.55 -81.67
N LEU A 311 3.16 16.85 -81.97
CA LEU A 311 3.53 17.88 -81.00
C LEU A 311 2.54 17.93 -79.83
N GLU A 312 1.23 17.82 -80.12
CA GLU A 312 0.17 17.75 -79.11
C GLU A 312 0.33 16.51 -78.20
N ALA A 313 0.64 15.35 -78.78
CA ALA A 313 0.91 14.12 -78.04
C ALA A 313 2.20 14.19 -77.20
N GLU A 314 3.25 14.85 -77.71
CA GLU A 314 4.49 15.06 -76.95
C GLU A 314 4.25 15.99 -75.76
N GLN A 315 3.43 17.03 -75.90
CA GLN A 315 3.05 17.93 -74.81
C GLN A 315 2.22 17.21 -73.74
N SER A 316 1.22 16.42 -74.13
CA SER A 316 0.41 15.65 -73.18
C SER A 316 1.24 14.59 -72.43
N LEU A 317 2.20 13.95 -73.11
CA LEU A 317 3.15 13.03 -72.47
C LEU A 317 4.03 13.74 -71.44
N ARG A 318 4.51 14.95 -71.73
CA ARG A 318 5.30 15.75 -70.77
C ARG A 318 4.47 16.11 -69.53
N ALA A 319 3.25 16.62 -69.72
CA ALA A 319 2.34 16.93 -68.62
C ALA A 319 2.03 15.68 -67.76
N SER A 320 1.82 14.53 -68.40
CA SER A 320 1.60 13.26 -67.68
C SER A 320 2.83 12.82 -66.88
N ARG A 321 4.06 13.00 -67.42
CA ARG A 321 5.30 12.70 -66.69
C ARG A 321 5.50 13.61 -65.49
N GLU A 322 5.26 14.91 -65.66
CA GLU A 322 5.34 15.89 -64.56
C GLU A 322 4.32 15.59 -63.47
N ALA A 323 3.07 15.28 -63.84
CA ALA A 323 2.04 14.85 -62.90
C ALA A 323 2.43 13.56 -62.16
N LYS A 324 3.00 12.56 -62.87
CA LYS A 324 3.48 11.33 -62.25
C LYS A 324 4.61 11.59 -61.26
N GLU A 325 5.60 12.41 -61.62
CA GLU A 325 6.70 12.76 -60.74
C GLU A 325 6.22 13.50 -59.49
N GLN A 326 5.24 14.40 -59.64
CA GLN A 326 4.62 15.08 -58.52
C GLN A 326 3.89 14.11 -57.57
N VAL A 327 3.10 13.18 -58.11
CA VAL A 327 2.40 12.16 -57.33
C VAL A 327 3.40 11.22 -56.63
N GLU A 328 4.50 10.83 -57.30
CA GLU A 328 5.56 10.03 -56.67
C GLU A 328 6.26 10.78 -55.53
N LYS A 329 6.55 12.08 -55.70
CA LYS A 329 7.12 12.91 -54.63
C LYS A 329 6.17 13.03 -53.43
N GLU A 330 4.88 13.26 -53.69
CA GLU A 330 3.86 13.32 -52.63
C GLU A 330 3.69 11.98 -51.92
N ALA A 331 3.67 10.86 -52.66
CA ALA A 331 3.60 9.52 -52.09
C ALA A 331 4.80 9.23 -51.18
N ARG A 332 6.03 9.52 -51.65
CA ARG A 332 7.26 9.37 -50.85
C ARG A 332 7.24 10.26 -49.60
N ALA A 333 6.77 11.50 -49.72
CA ALA A 333 6.65 12.40 -48.58
C ALA A 333 5.63 11.90 -47.54
N ARG A 334 4.48 11.37 -47.99
CA ARG A 334 3.47 10.74 -47.12
C ARG A 334 4.01 9.50 -46.43
N GLU A 335 4.72 8.64 -47.16
CA GLU A 335 5.35 7.44 -46.60
C GLU A 335 6.41 7.81 -45.55
N ALA A 336 7.30 8.75 -45.84
CA ALA A 336 8.29 9.23 -44.88
C ALA A 336 7.63 9.82 -43.62
N LYS A 337 6.54 10.57 -43.78
CA LYS A 337 5.77 11.12 -42.64
C LYS A 337 5.13 10.02 -41.79
N LEU A 338 4.56 9.00 -42.43
CA LEU A 338 3.97 7.84 -41.74
C LEU A 338 5.04 7.03 -41.00
N GLN A 339 6.18 6.78 -41.64
CA GLN A 339 7.31 6.09 -41.01
C GLN A 339 7.82 6.88 -39.79
N ALA A 340 8.02 8.19 -39.93
CA ALA A 340 8.41 9.05 -38.80
C ALA A 340 7.40 8.98 -37.64
N GLY A 341 6.09 9.10 -37.95
CA GLY A 341 5.03 8.98 -36.94
C GLY A 341 5.01 7.60 -36.25
N CYS A 342 5.19 6.52 -37.01
CA CYS A 342 5.28 5.16 -36.47
C CYS A 342 6.49 5.01 -35.54
N THR A 343 7.67 5.48 -35.95
CA THR A 343 8.88 5.44 -35.10
C THR A 343 8.70 6.24 -33.81
N GLN A 344 8.03 7.39 -33.87
CA GLN A 344 7.73 8.21 -32.70
C GLN A 344 6.77 7.51 -31.75
N GLN A 345 5.68 6.91 -32.25
CA GLN A 345 4.75 6.12 -31.43
C GLN A 345 5.45 4.93 -30.78
N VAL A 346 6.30 4.20 -31.51
CA VAL A 346 7.05 3.08 -30.96
C VAL A 346 7.99 3.55 -29.84
N GLN A 347 8.67 4.68 -30.02
CA GLN A 347 9.53 5.26 -28.97
C GLN A 347 8.74 5.66 -27.72
N LEU A 348 7.57 6.28 -27.88
CA LEU A 348 6.68 6.63 -26.77
C LEU A 348 6.21 5.38 -26.03
N ALA A 349 5.73 4.37 -26.74
CA ALA A 349 5.28 3.11 -26.14
C ALA A 349 6.42 2.37 -25.40
N LEU A 350 7.64 2.38 -25.95
CA LEU A 350 8.81 1.83 -25.26
C LEU A 350 9.18 2.64 -24.00
N GLY A 351 9.05 3.97 -24.07
CA GLY A 351 9.25 4.86 -22.93
C GLY A 351 8.25 4.59 -21.80
N GLU A 352 6.96 4.52 -22.12
CA GLU A 352 5.90 4.18 -21.17
C GLU A 352 6.09 2.78 -20.57
N LYS A 353 6.43 1.78 -21.40
CA LYS A 353 6.75 0.44 -20.93
C LYS A 353 7.91 0.45 -19.94
N ALA A 354 8.96 1.24 -20.18
CA ALA A 354 10.10 1.35 -19.27
C ALA A 354 9.70 2.03 -17.93
N VAL A 355 8.83 3.03 -17.96
CA VAL A 355 8.29 3.68 -16.75
C VAL A 355 7.46 2.68 -15.94
N LEU A 356 6.51 1.99 -16.57
CA LEU A 356 5.67 0.98 -15.92
C LEU A 356 6.49 -0.18 -15.34
N GLN A 357 7.57 -0.59 -16.01
CA GLN A 357 8.50 -1.58 -15.46
C GLN A 357 9.20 -1.09 -14.19
N ARG A 358 9.64 0.17 -14.15
CA ARG A 358 10.25 0.75 -12.94
C ARG A 358 9.24 0.88 -11.80
N GLU A 359 8.02 1.30 -12.08
CA GLU A 359 6.94 1.38 -11.08
C GLU A 359 6.61 0.01 -10.51
N ARG A 360 6.47 -1.02 -11.38
CA ARG A 360 6.30 -2.41 -10.95
C ARG A 360 7.44 -2.85 -10.04
N ASP A 361 8.69 -2.57 -10.41
CA ASP A 361 9.86 -2.98 -9.64
C ASP A 361 9.94 -2.27 -8.29
N ASN A 362 9.55 -0.99 -8.23
CA ASN A 362 9.45 -0.24 -6.98
C ASN A 362 8.35 -0.80 -6.08
N LEU A 363 7.15 -1.04 -6.62
CA LEU A 363 6.04 -1.64 -5.87
C LEU A 363 6.39 -3.07 -5.39
N ALA A 364 7.12 -3.84 -6.19
CA ALA A 364 7.60 -5.16 -5.78
C ALA A 364 8.58 -5.09 -4.61
N LYS A 365 9.46 -4.06 -4.57
CA LYS A 365 10.35 -3.81 -3.43
C LYS A 365 9.58 -3.39 -2.18
N GLU A 366 8.66 -2.42 -2.30
CA GLU A 366 7.80 -1.99 -1.19
C GLU A 366 7.00 -3.17 -0.61
N LEU A 367 6.46 -4.03 -1.48
CA LEU A 367 5.75 -5.24 -1.06
C LEU A 367 6.68 -6.21 -0.30
N ALA A 368 7.93 -6.38 -0.75
CA ALA A 368 8.90 -7.24 -0.09
C ALA A 368 9.29 -6.69 1.29
N GLU A 369 9.50 -5.38 1.41
CA GLU A 369 9.76 -4.70 2.69
C GLU A 369 8.57 -4.86 3.64
N LYS A 370 7.35 -4.62 3.17
CA LYS A 370 6.13 -4.81 3.99
C LYS A 370 5.94 -6.26 4.42
N LYS A 371 6.27 -7.23 3.58
CA LYS A 371 6.27 -8.65 3.98
C LYS A 371 7.28 -8.94 5.08
N GLN A 372 8.49 -8.38 5.01
CA GLN A 372 9.49 -8.52 6.06
C GLN A 372 9.04 -7.88 7.37
N GLU A 373 8.44 -6.68 7.31
CA GLU A 373 7.85 -6.02 8.50
C GLU A 373 6.77 -6.90 9.15
N VAL A 374 5.87 -7.48 8.35
CA VAL A 374 4.82 -8.39 8.84
C VAL A 374 5.41 -9.62 9.51
N GLU A 375 6.40 -10.26 8.90
CA GLU A 375 7.08 -11.42 9.51
C GLU A 375 7.82 -11.03 10.81
N GLN A 376 8.42 -9.84 10.87
CA GLN A 376 9.06 -9.34 12.09
C GLN A 376 8.04 -9.08 13.21
N LEU A 377 6.90 -8.47 12.89
CA LEU A 377 5.81 -8.26 13.84
C LEU A 377 5.23 -9.59 14.32
N LYS A 378 5.07 -10.56 13.42
CA LYS A 378 4.61 -11.91 13.76
C LYS A 378 5.56 -12.60 14.74
N MET A 379 6.88 -12.54 14.49
CA MET A 379 7.88 -13.03 15.45
C MET A 379 7.79 -12.32 16.81
N GLN A 380 7.60 -10.99 16.84
CA GLN A 380 7.41 -10.27 18.10
C GLN A 380 6.15 -10.72 18.84
N VAL A 381 5.05 -10.97 18.12
CA VAL A 381 3.82 -11.49 18.69
C VAL A 381 4.06 -12.89 19.28
N ASP A 382 4.72 -13.80 18.56
CA ASP A 382 5.04 -15.14 19.05
C ASP A 382 5.94 -15.11 20.30
N VAL A 383 6.92 -14.20 20.35
CA VAL A 383 7.75 -13.96 21.54
C VAL A 383 6.90 -13.45 22.71
N ARG A 384 5.96 -12.53 22.47
CA ARG A 384 5.07 -12.05 23.54
C ARG A 384 4.10 -13.14 24.01
N ILE A 385 3.58 -13.97 23.10
CA ILE A 385 2.72 -15.11 23.43
C ILE A 385 3.49 -16.09 24.32
N SER A 386 4.70 -16.50 23.91
CA SER A 386 5.53 -17.43 24.70
C SER A 386 5.97 -16.84 26.05
N ALA A 387 6.26 -15.54 26.12
CA ALA A 387 6.53 -14.84 27.39
C ALA A 387 5.29 -14.83 28.30
N LEU A 388 4.10 -14.59 27.74
CA LEU A 388 2.84 -14.65 28.48
C LEU A 388 2.57 -16.06 29.01
N ASP A 389 2.83 -17.08 28.18
CA ASP A 389 2.65 -18.49 28.51
C ASP A 389 3.61 -18.96 29.62
N THR A 390 4.85 -18.45 29.58
CA THR A 390 5.85 -18.65 30.63
C THR A 390 5.42 -17.95 31.93
N CYS A 391 4.87 -16.74 31.85
CA CYS A 391 4.34 -16.02 33.00
C CYS A 391 3.13 -16.74 33.62
N LEU A 392 2.23 -17.27 32.79
CA LEU A 392 1.11 -18.11 33.22
C LEU A 392 1.58 -19.39 33.93
N LYS A 393 2.62 -20.07 33.40
CA LYS A 393 3.23 -21.25 34.05
C LYS A 393 3.97 -20.90 35.35
N ALA A 394 4.64 -19.75 35.41
CA ALA A 394 5.28 -19.27 36.64
C ALA A 394 4.25 -18.90 37.72
N LYS A 395 3.05 -18.44 37.32
CA LYS A 395 1.95 -18.12 38.24
C LYS A 395 1.19 -19.37 38.73
N SER A 396 1.25 -20.49 37.99
CA SER A 396 0.64 -21.76 38.39
C SER A 396 1.57 -22.66 39.21
N GLN A 397 2.87 -22.37 39.30
CA GLN A 397 3.76 -22.99 40.28
C GLN A 397 3.72 -22.24 41.61
N SER A 398 3.04 -22.83 42.60
CA SER A 398 3.14 -22.39 43.99
C SER A 398 4.54 -22.72 44.55
N ILE A 399 5.46 -21.76 44.50
CA ILE A 399 6.73 -21.81 45.24
C ILE A 399 6.54 -21.05 46.56
N PRO A 400 6.92 -21.63 47.72
CA PRO A 400 6.88 -20.95 49.01
C PRO A 400 7.88 -19.78 49.02
N LEU A 401 7.37 -18.60 49.39
CA LEU A 401 8.14 -17.37 49.63
C LEU A 401 9.35 -17.60 50.56
N PRO A 402 10.52 -17.02 50.24
CA PRO A 402 11.42 -16.47 51.24
C PRO A 402 11.07 -14.98 51.50
N ARG A 403 11.09 -14.59 52.78
CA ARG A 403 10.89 -13.21 53.27
C ARG A 403 11.74 -12.18 52.52
N PRO A 404 11.22 -10.97 52.25
CA PRO A 404 12.04 -9.79 52.02
C PRO A 404 12.29 -9.02 53.31
N VAL A 405 13.54 -8.58 53.46
CA VAL A 405 14.04 -7.60 54.43
C VAL A 405 13.86 -6.19 53.84
N GLY A 406 13.35 -5.26 54.65
CA GLY A 406 13.66 -3.83 54.56
C GLY A 406 12.83 -2.96 53.58
N PRO A 407 12.45 -1.73 53.98
CA PRO A 407 11.69 -0.81 53.15
C PRO A 407 12.61 0.01 52.22
N VAL A 408 12.28 0.05 50.93
CA VAL A 408 12.83 0.99 49.92
C VAL A 408 11.68 1.93 49.50
N PRO A 409 11.93 3.24 49.28
CA PRO A 409 10.88 4.20 48.95
C PRO A 409 10.29 3.95 47.56
N GLN A 410 8.96 4.01 47.46
CA GLN A 410 8.21 3.91 46.21
C GLN A 410 8.39 5.16 45.34
N PRO A 411 8.63 5.03 44.02
CA PRO A 411 8.37 6.11 43.08
C PRO A 411 6.86 6.20 42.82
N GLN A 412 6.30 7.40 42.96
CA GLN A 412 4.92 7.70 42.64
C GLN A 412 4.61 7.41 41.15
N PRO A 413 3.45 6.82 40.81
CA PRO A 413 3.00 6.73 39.44
C PRO A 413 2.63 8.14 38.96
N GLN A 414 3.36 8.65 37.97
CA GLN A 414 3.01 9.91 37.33
C GLN A 414 1.63 9.78 36.65
N PRO A 415 0.75 10.77 36.78
CA PRO A 415 -0.52 10.81 36.05
C PRO A 415 -0.23 10.79 34.55
N ILE A 416 -0.91 9.91 33.81
CA ILE A 416 -0.87 9.93 32.35
C ILE A 416 -1.47 11.27 31.91
N ASP A 417 -0.64 12.09 31.27
CA ASP A 417 -1.03 13.40 30.75
C ASP A 417 -2.11 13.23 29.67
N PRO A 418 -3.32 13.79 29.83
CA PRO A 418 -4.39 13.70 28.85
C PRO A 418 -3.99 14.23 27.46
N ALA A 419 -3.00 15.12 27.37
CA ALA A 419 -2.48 15.59 26.09
C ALA A 419 -1.72 14.49 25.32
N SER A 420 -0.96 13.64 26.02
CA SER A 420 -0.24 12.51 25.42
C SER A 420 -1.18 11.42 24.87
N LEU A 421 -2.34 11.24 25.50
CA LEU A 421 -3.36 10.29 25.08
C LEU A 421 -4.11 10.78 23.82
N GLU A 422 -4.39 12.08 23.73
CA GLU A 422 -4.97 12.69 22.53
C GLU A 422 -3.96 12.75 21.38
N GLU A 423 -2.66 12.96 21.64
CA GLU A 423 -1.63 12.86 20.60
C GLU A 423 -1.49 11.43 20.06
N PHE A 424 -1.59 10.41 20.93
CA PHE A 424 -1.59 9.02 20.53
C PHE A 424 -2.81 8.66 19.67
N LYS A 425 -4.02 9.12 20.05
CA LYS A 425 -5.22 8.98 19.22
C LYS A 425 -5.06 9.65 17.86
N LYS A 426 -4.51 10.87 17.83
CA LYS A 426 -4.29 11.63 16.59
C LYS A 426 -3.32 10.92 15.65
N ARG A 427 -2.22 10.36 16.16
CA ARG A 427 -1.26 9.59 15.35
C ARG A 427 -1.87 8.31 14.77
N ILE A 428 -2.74 7.62 15.51
CA ILE A 428 -3.45 6.45 14.98
C ILE A 428 -4.41 6.86 13.86
N LEU A 429 -5.17 7.94 14.05
CA LEU A 429 -6.10 8.45 13.04
C LEU A 429 -5.37 9.00 11.79
N GLU A 430 -4.20 9.62 11.94
CA GLU A 430 -3.37 10.06 10.83
C GLU A 430 -2.70 8.89 10.10
N SER A 431 -2.30 7.83 10.81
CA SER A 431 -1.73 6.62 10.19
C SER A 431 -2.74 5.82 9.34
N GLN A 432 -4.03 5.96 9.63
CA GLN A 432 -5.12 5.36 8.85
C GLN A 432 -5.61 6.26 7.71
N ARG A 433 -5.14 7.51 7.65
CA ARG A 433 -5.44 8.40 6.54
C ARG A 433 -4.45 8.10 5.42
N SER A 434 -4.85 7.24 4.48
CA SER A 434 -4.13 7.07 3.21
C SER A 434 -3.84 8.44 2.58
N PRO A 435 -2.67 8.65 1.95
CA PRO A 435 -2.38 9.89 1.25
C PRO A 435 -3.49 10.10 0.24
N ALA A 436 -4.18 11.24 0.33
CA ALA A 436 -5.12 11.66 -0.69
C ALA A 436 -4.35 11.65 -2.02
N GLY A 437 -4.67 10.68 -2.88
CA GLY A 437 -4.21 10.69 -4.26
C GLY A 437 -4.57 12.03 -4.86
N ASN A 438 -3.57 12.72 -5.39
CA ASN A 438 -3.75 13.99 -6.09
C ASN A 438 -4.93 13.87 -7.07
N PRO A 439 -5.87 14.83 -7.08
CA PRO A 439 -6.89 14.85 -8.11
C PRO A 439 -6.17 15.10 -9.45
N ALA A 440 -6.13 14.08 -10.28
CA ALA A 440 -5.73 14.22 -11.67
C ALA A 440 -6.66 15.26 -12.31
N VAL A 441 -6.06 16.38 -12.71
CA VAL A 441 -6.69 17.43 -13.49
C VAL A 441 -7.21 16.80 -14.78
N LEU A 442 -8.54 16.73 -14.91
CA LEU A 442 -9.22 16.53 -16.18
C LEU A 442 -8.97 17.79 -17.03
N SER A 443 -7.97 17.73 -17.91
CA SER A 443 -7.85 18.68 -19.01
C SER A 443 -8.87 18.28 -20.07
N SER A 444 -9.84 19.15 -20.32
CA SER A 444 -10.69 19.10 -21.50
C SER A 444 -9.83 19.13 -22.77
N GLY A 445 -10.11 18.20 -23.68
CA GLY A 445 -9.58 18.08 -25.03
C GLY A 445 -10.45 17.12 -25.81
#